data_AF-A0A815ZXX5-F1
#
_entry.id   AF-A0A815ZXX5-F1
#
_cell.length_a   1.000
_cell.length_b   1.000
_cell.length_c   1.000
_cell.angle_alpha   90.00
_cell.angle_beta   90.00
_cell.angle_gamma   90.00
#
_symmetry.space_group_name_H-M   'P 1'
#
loop_
_entity.id
_entity.type
_entity.pdbx_description
1 polymer ?
#
loop_
_entity_poly.entity_id
_entity_poly.type
_entity_poly.pdbx_seq_one_letter_code
_entity_poly.pdbx_strand_id
1 'polypeptide(L)'
;FNDGSFKDLLCLAGTVAVNYKGNRYNIPIEIWLTDDHPNNPPMCYVKPTPDMYIAASANVESDGHIVIPYLKSWRHPSSDLANLIAQMSDVFGIQPPVYSNPSGANVARTPYPTQ
;
A
#
# COMPACT_ATOMS: atom_id res chain seq x y z
N PHE A 1 -16.77 -7.42 7.65
CA PHE A 1 -16.22 -8.70 7.15
C PHE A 1 -17.09 -9.22 6.02
N ASN A 2 -16.64 -10.25 5.29
CA ASN A 2 -17.35 -10.80 4.13
C ASN A 2 -18.70 -11.46 4.48
N ASP A 3 -18.97 -11.67 5.78
CA ASP A 3 -20.24 -12.17 6.32
C ASP A 3 -21.26 -11.06 6.64
N GLY A 4 -20.93 -9.79 6.36
CA GLY A 4 -21.76 -8.63 6.67
C GLY A 4 -21.64 -8.13 8.12
N SER A 5 -20.80 -8.74 8.94
CA SER A 5 -20.53 -8.27 10.30
C SER A 5 -19.63 -7.02 10.31
N PHE A 6 -19.83 -6.18 11.32
CA PHE A 6 -19.01 -5.01 11.61
C PHE A 6 -18.26 -5.24 12.91
N LYS A 7 -17.02 -4.74 12.96
CA LYS A 7 -16.18 -4.80 14.15
C LYS A 7 -15.25 -3.61 14.19
N ASP A 8 -15.04 -3.08 15.38
CA ASP A 8 -14.02 -2.07 15.62
C ASP A 8 -12.67 -2.77 15.74
N LEU A 9 -11.75 -2.40 14.87
CA LEU A 9 -10.39 -2.95 14.80
C LEU A 9 -9.38 -1.82 14.95
N LEU A 10 -8.19 -2.15 15.45
CA LEU A 10 -7.06 -1.22 15.42
C LEU A 10 -6.54 -1.10 13.99
N CYS A 11 -6.49 0.12 13.47
CA CYS A 11 -5.91 0.44 12.17
C CYS A 11 -4.64 1.28 12.35
N LEU A 12 -3.54 0.80 11.77
CA LEU A 12 -2.31 1.57 11.60
C LEU A 12 -2.31 2.16 10.19
N ALA A 13 -2.64 3.44 10.08
CA ALA A 13 -2.62 4.18 8.83
C ALA A 13 -1.34 5.03 8.73
N GLY A 14 -0.71 5.02 7.57
CA GLY A 14 0.52 5.78 7.35
C GLY A 14 1.11 5.52 5.97
N THR A 15 2.42 5.70 5.86
CA THR A 15 3.14 5.47 4.60
C THR A 15 4.35 4.58 4.80
N VAL A 16 4.61 3.68 3.86
CA VAL A 16 5.86 2.93 3.75
C VAL A 16 6.79 3.65 2.79
N ALA A 17 8.00 3.94 3.24
CA ALA A 17 9.04 4.50 2.37
C ALA A 17 9.59 3.41 1.46
N VAL A 18 9.64 3.69 0.16
CA VAL A 18 10.03 2.75 -0.90
C VAL A 18 11.04 3.42 -1.83
N ASN A 19 12.09 2.69 -2.21
CA ASN A 19 13.02 3.15 -3.25
C ASN A 19 12.68 2.47 -4.58
N TYR A 20 12.29 3.25 -5.58
CA TYR A 20 11.97 2.77 -6.91
C TYR A 20 12.73 3.57 -7.96
N LYS A 21 13.53 2.90 -8.79
CA LYS A 21 14.33 3.51 -9.88
C LYS A 21 15.16 4.73 -9.43
N GLY A 22 15.76 4.65 -8.25
CA GLY A 22 16.62 5.70 -7.69
C GLY A 22 15.88 6.85 -7.00
N ASN A 23 14.55 6.86 -6.99
CA ASN A 23 13.73 7.83 -6.27
C ASN A 23 13.05 7.21 -5.06
N ARG A 24 12.89 7.99 -4.00
CA ARG A 24 12.17 7.59 -2.79
C ARG A 24 10.72 8.05 -2.85
N TYR A 25 9.80 7.12 -2.66
CA TYR A 25 8.35 7.35 -2.62
C TYR A 25 7.80 6.95 -1.26
N ASN A 26 6.68 7.57 -0.87
CA ASN A 26 5.95 7.22 0.34
C ASN A 26 4.61 6.62 -0.08
N ILE A 27 4.49 5.30 0.05
CA ILE A 27 3.31 4.55 -0.39
C ILE A 27 2.29 4.52 0.75
N PRO A 28 1.10 5.11 0.59
CA PRO A 28 0.06 5.11 1.62
C PRO A 28 -0.52 3.70 1.82
N ILE A 29 -0.53 3.24 3.07
CA ILE A 29 -1.08 1.94 3.46
C ILE A 29 -1.93 2.02 4.72
N GLU A 30 -2.77 1.02 4.90
CA GLU A 30 -3.46 0.71 6.13
C GLU A 30 -3.20 -0.73 6.53
N ILE A 31 -2.88 -0.94 7.81
CA ILE A 31 -2.71 -2.26 8.41
C ILE A 31 -3.78 -2.41 9.49
N TRP A 32 -4.74 -3.30 9.25
CA TRP A 32 -5.84 -3.60 10.15
C TRP A 32 -5.52 -4.85 10.95
N LEU A 33 -5.46 -4.72 12.27
CA LEU A 33 -5.20 -5.84 13.16
C LEU A 33 -6.53 -6.52 13.52
N THR A 34 -6.60 -7.82 13.28
CA THR A 34 -7.70 -8.66 13.77
C THR A 34 -7.59 -8.87 15.28
N ASP A 35 -8.66 -9.33 15.91
CA ASP A 35 -8.73 -9.58 17.36
C ASP A 35 -7.84 -10.71 17.85
N ASP A 36 -7.48 -11.62 16.95
CA ASP A 36 -6.58 -12.74 17.20
C ASP A 36 -5.13 -12.46 16.81
N HIS A 37 -4.82 -11.24 16.39
CA HIS A 37 -3.44 -10.79 16.17
C HIS A 37 -2.65 -10.92 17.50
N PRO A 38 -1.41 -11.44 17.48
CA PRO A 38 -0.56 -11.73 16.33
C PRO A 38 -0.68 -13.14 15.75
N ASN A 39 -1.61 -13.99 16.21
CA ASN A 39 -1.71 -15.38 15.72
C ASN A 39 -2.15 -15.44 14.25
N ASN A 40 -3.01 -14.52 13.82
CA ASN A 40 -3.37 -14.33 12.42
C ASN A 40 -2.70 -13.10 11.80
N PRO A 41 -2.46 -13.12 10.48
CA PRO A 41 -1.89 -11.98 9.76
C PRO A 41 -2.84 -10.78 9.81
N PRO A 42 -2.30 -9.56 9.84
CA PRO A 42 -3.12 -8.37 9.66
C PRO A 42 -3.66 -8.27 8.23
N MET A 43 -4.80 -7.58 8.06
CA MET A 43 -5.32 -7.24 6.73
C MET A 43 -4.66 -5.94 6.27
N CYS A 44 -4.03 -5.97 5.11
CA CYS A 44 -3.20 -4.85 4.64
C CYS A 44 -3.74 -4.31 3.32
N TYR A 45 -3.84 -3.00 3.20
CA TYR A 45 -4.36 -2.34 2.00
C TYR A 45 -3.49 -1.17 1.60
N VAL A 46 -3.39 -0.94 0.30
CA VAL A 46 -2.87 0.31 -0.27
C VAL A 46 -4.01 1.31 -0.35
N LYS A 47 -3.75 2.56 0.05
CA LYS A 47 -4.75 3.65 0.02
C LYS A 47 -4.34 4.73 -0.98
N PRO A 48 -4.68 4.59 -2.27
CA PRO A 48 -4.34 5.61 -3.26
C PRO A 48 -4.94 6.97 -2.86
N THR A 49 -4.19 8.05 -3.09
CA THR A 49 -4.77 9.40 -3.08
C THR A 49 -5.62 9.61 -4.35
N PRO A 50 -6.44 10.66 -4.44
CA PRO A 50 -7.25 10.92 -5.64
C PRO A 50 -6.44 11.02 -6.95
N ASP A 51 -5.17 11.41 -6.85
CA ASP A 51 -4.24 11.53 -7.97
C ASP A 51 -3.45 10.24 -8.23
N MET A 52 -3.84 9.11 -7.63
CA MET A 52 -3.19 7.82 -7.79
C MET A 52 -4.17 6.76 -8.29
N TYR A 53 -3.64 5.73 -8.94
CA TYR A 53 -4.38 4.50 -9.24
C TYR A 53 -3.60 3.28 -8.76
N ILE A 54 -4.32 2.24 -8.36
CA ILE A 54 -3.73 0.96 -7.95
C ILE A 54 -3.30 0.20 -9.20
N ALA A 55 -2.05 -0.28 -9.21
CA ALA A 55 -1.55 -1.20 -10.20
C ALA A 55 -1.56 -2.63 -9.64
N ALA A 56 -2.60 -3.38 -9.98
CA ALA A 56 -2.73 -4.78 -9.59
C ALA A 56 -1.51 -5.60 -10.06
N SER A 57 -1.08 -6.53 -9.22
CA SER A 57 0.09 -7.37 -9.43
C SER A 57 -0.05 -8.69 -8.67
N ALA A 58 0.98 -9.54 -8.69
CA ALA A 58 1.01 -10.76 -7.88
C ALA A 58 0.96 -10.50 -6.36
N ASN A 59 1.27 -9.26 -5.94
CA ASN A 59 1.41 -8.86 -4.54
C ASN A 59 0.31 -7.90 -4.06
N VAL A 60 -0.48 -7.32 -4.98
CA VAL A 60 -1.54 -6.37 -4.66
C VAL A 60 -2.72 -6.60 -5.61
N GLU A 61 -3.90 -6.81 -5.05
CA GLU A 61 -5.14 -7.00 -5.80
C GLU A 61 -5.72 -5.67 -6.29
N SER A 62 -6.70 -5.71 -7.19
CA SER A 62 -7.26 -4.51 -7.83
C SER A 62 -8.00 -3.57 -6.87
N ASP A 63 -8.45 -4.09 -5.73
CA ASP A 63 -9.09 -3.32 -4.65
C ASP A 63 -8.05 -2.72 -3.66
N GLY A 64 -6.77 -2.98 -3.89
CA GLY A 64 -5.66 -2.50 -3.07
C GLY A 64 -5.25 -3.46 -1.95
N HIS A 65 -5.90 -4.63 -1.83
CA HIS A 65 -5.53 -5.64 -0.85
C HIS A 65 -4.13 -6.20 -1.12
N ILE A 66 -3.26 -6.18 -0.10
CA ILE A 66 -1.86 -6.58 -0.19
C ILE A 66 -1.74 -8.07 0.15
N VAL A 67 -1.22 -8.86 -0.79
CA VAL A 67 -1.15 -10.33 -0.73
C VAL A 67 0.26 -10.88 -0.94
N ILE A 68 1.24 -10.29 -0.23
CA ILE A 68 2.66 -10.70 -0.31
C ILE A 68 2.92 -12.07 0.34
N PRO A 69 3.99 -12.79 -0.07
CA PRO A 69 4.33 -14.10 0.51
C PRO A 69 4.46 -14.09 2.04
N TYR A 70 5.01 -13.01 2.61
CA TYR A 70 5.18 -12.88 4.07
C TYR A 70 3.85 -12.93 4.84
N LEU A 71 2.77 -12.33 4.30
CA LEU A 71 1.43 -12.41 4.89
C LEU A 71 0.84 -13.82 4.74
N LYS A 72 1.06 -14.47 3.60
CA LYS A 72 0.57 -15.84 3.32
C LYS A 72 1.21 -16.88 4.24
N SER A 73 2.46 -16.68 4.62
CA SER A 73 3.20 -17.57 5.53
C SER A 73 3.29 -17.03 6.96
N TRP A 74 2.43 -16.08 7.33
CA TRP A 74 2.47 -15.46 8.65
C TRP A 74 2.34 -16.49 9.76
N ARG A 75 3.27 -16.46 10.72
CA ARG A 75 3.28 -17.39 11.85
C ARG A 75 3.91 -16.74 13.07
N HIS A 76 3.10 -16.48 14.10
CA HIS A 76 3.62 -16.06 15.39
C HIS A 76 4.42 -17.21 16.07
N PRO A 77 5.57 -16.93 16.72
CA PRO A 77 6.22 -15.63 16.93
C PRO A 77 7.26 -15.25 15.85
N SER A 78 7.41 -16.05 14.80
CA SER A 78 8.39 -15.80 13.73
C SER A 78 8.01 -14.61 12.83
N SER A 79 6.74 -14.22 12.82
CA SER A 79 6.23 -13.07 12.06
C SER A 79 5.83 -11.91 12.96
N ASP A 80 6.16 -10.69 12.53
CA ASP A 80 5.83 -9.45 13.21
C ASP A 80 5.60 -8.29 12.23
N LEU A 81 5.05 -7.19 12.73
CA LEU A 81 4.69 -6.02 11.91
C LEU A 81 5.91 -5.26 11.38
N ALA A 82 7.05 -5.27 12.09
CA ALA A 82 8.24 -4.55 11.65
C ALA A 82 8.84 -5.22 10.41
N ASN A 83 8.96 -6.54 10.45
CA ASN A 83 9.37 -7.36 9.32
C ASN A 83 8.35 -7.28 8.18
N LEU A 84 7.05 -7.24 8.46
CA LEU A 84 6.03 -7.00 7.44
C LEU A 84 6.26 -5.69 6.67
N ILE A 85 6.52 -4.59 7.38
CA ILE A 85 6.79 -3.27 6.77
C ILE A 85 8.08 -3.31 5.92
N ALA A 86 9.13 -3.97 6.40
CA ALA A 86 10.36 -4.16 5.64
C ALA A 86 10.10 -4.93 4.34
N GLN A 87 9.35 -6.04 4.42
CA GLN A 87 8.97 -6.83 3.24
C GLN A 87 8.10 -6.04 2.26
N MET A 88 7.17 -5.20 2.74
CA MET A 88 6.41 -4.28 1.89
C MET A 88 7.33 -3.29 1.16
N SER A 89 8.31 -2.70 1.86
CA SER A 89 9.28 -1.79 1.26
C SER A 89 10.05 -2.45 0.12
N ASP A 90 10.54 -3.67 0.33
CA ASP A 90 11.30 -4.42 -0.67
C ASP A 90 10.44 -4.79 -1.89
N VAL A 91 9.24 -5.35 -1.65
CA VAL A 91 8.31 -5.74 -2.71
C VAL A 91 7.88 -4.53 -3.55
N PHE A 92 7.50 -3.43 -2.90
CA PHE A 92 7.08 -2.22 -3.60
C PHE A 92 8.24 -1.50 -4.29
N GLY A 93 9.48 -1.71 -3.81
CA GLY A 93 10.69 -1.19 -4.45
C GLY A 93 11.00 -1.89 -5.77
N ILE A 94 10.57 -3.14 -5.92
CA ILE A 94 10.64 -3.89 -7.18
C ILE A 94 9.49 -3.48 -8.10
N GLN A 95 8.27 -3.49 -7.57
CA GLN A 95 7.04 -3.16 -8.32
C GLN A 95 6.12 -2.28 -7.47
N PRO A 96 6.05 -0.96 -7.74
CA PRO A 96 5.18 -0.04 -7.02
C PRO A 96 3.71 -0.43 -7.15
N PRO A 97 2.93 -0.40 -6.06
CA PRO A 97 1.53 -0.80 -6.08
C PRO A 97 0.60 0.33 -6.52
N VAL A 98 1.09 1.56 -6.57
CA VAL A 98 0.37 2.75 -7.02
C VAL A 98 1.21 3.56 -7.98
N TYR A 99 0.54 4.22 -8.91
CA TYR A 99 1.13 5.15 -9.87
C TYR A 99 0.31 6.44 -9.88
N SER A 100 0.96 7.56 -10.22
CA SER A 100 0.28 8.83 -10.37
C SER A 100 -0.59 8.85 -11.62
N ASN A 101 -1.80 9.38 -11.49
CA ASN A 101 -2.65 9.70 -12.62
C ASN A 101 -2.18 11.05 -13.21
N PRO A 102 -1.74 11.10 -14.47
CA PRO A 102 -1.28 12.35 -15.10
C PRO A 102 -2.36 13.43 -15.18
N SER A 103 -3.63 13.11 -14.97
CA SER A 103 -4.76 14.06 -15.04
C SER A 103 -4.74 15.15 -13.97
N GLY A 104 -3.94 15.03 -12.90
CA GLY A 104 -3.83 16.03 -11.82
C GLY A 104 -2.65 17.01 -11.96
N ALA A 105 -1.75 16.78 -12.93
CA ALA A 105 -0.77 17.80 -13.29
C ALA A 105 -1.52 18.88 -14.08
N ASN A 106 -1.98 19.92 -13.38
CA ASN A 106 -2.26 21.21 -14.00
C ASN A 106 -1.05 21.54 -14.87
N VAL A 107 -1.21 21.33 -16.18
CA VAL A 107 -0.31 21.86 -17.18
C VAL A 107 -0.39 23.37 -16.95
N ALA A 108 0.59 23.93 -16.24
CA ALA A 108 0.81 25.35 -16.22
C ALA A 108 1.10 25.73 -17.67
N ARG A 109 0.03 25.98 -18.43
CA ARG A 109 0.06 26.57 -19.75
C ARG A 109 0.58 27.98 -19.52
N THR A 110 1.89 28.16 -19.55
CA THR A 110 2.48 29.47 -19.76
C THR A 110 1.95 29.98 -21.10
N PRO A 111 1.20 31.11 -21.13
CA PRO A 111 0.89 31.75 -22.39
C PRO A 111 2.20 32.39 -22.87
N TYR A 112 2.82 31.82 -23.90
CA TYR A 112 3.92 32.51 -24.57
C TYR A 112 3.34 33.74 -25.29
N PRO A 113 3.87 34.95 -25.02
CA PRO A 113 3.46 36.15 -25.73
C PRO A 113 3.93 36.08 -27.18
N THR A 114 3.07 36.54 -28.07
CA THR A 114 3.35 36.71 -29.49
C THR A 114 4.32 37.86 -29.69
N GLN A 115 5.41 37.63 -30.42
CA GLN A 115 6.03 38.63 -31.29
C GLN A 115 6.73 37.95 -32.47
#